data_AF-A0A8S3EEL0-F1
#
_entry.id   AF-A0A8S3EEL0-F1
#
_cell.length_a   1.000
_cell.length_b   1.000
_cell.length_c   1.000
_cell.angle_alpha   90.00
_cell.angle_beta   90.00
_cell.angle_gamma   90.00
#
_symmetry.space_group_name_H-M   'P 1'
#
loop_
_entity.id
_entity.type
_entity.pdbx_description
1 polymer ?
#
loop_
_entity_poly.entity_id
_entity_poly.type
_entity_poly.pdbx_seq_one_letter_code
_entity_poly.pdbx_strand_id
1 'polypeptide(L)'
;SLPLERGIPVARYFQTDSFDELKNWFENKDKTDYLNVHMVQPLIASSPYSSPFLLAAYGISNNFKAIDVLNRWIWMFEKSKQSNVRIVAFSTDCDPRYLLAMRLATSFFAKFVNISLCDRKDVLEIDLPKDWSAWFFMQTRQVFFCFQDPIHLCTKLRNRMLSKKATMLIGNEVVSIEVLMKLIETKSKLVHGLVKTDIEPKDRQNFKACIKLSNDDVLAALEDIDGSQATRVYLRLLRSVVLAYVEHNTSIIDRIYHSWFSVFLCRIWQTWLQIIDEKDILGYRVETKKNLFITGPALFSIELNAHSLLAVCLLVCQHKLPESALSISNYSSQPCEATFRLTRSMSGAFSSVVNFTTDQFLKRAVSEAS
;
A
#
# COMPACT_ATOMS: atom_id res chain seq x y z
N SER A 1 -19.12 -0.47 -18.70
CA SER A 1 -17.80 -0.93 -18.22
C SER A 1 -17.31 -2.00 -19.15
N LEU A 2 -15.99 -2.11 -19.37
CA LEU A 2 -15.48 -3.24 -20.13
C LEU A 2 -15.69 -4.50 -19.29
N PRO A 3 -16.36 -5.54 -19.81
CA PRO A 3 -16.47 -6.79 -19.10
C PRO A 3 -15.08 -7.40 -18.93
N LEU A 4 -14.90 -8.05 -17.79
CA LEU A 4 -13.65 -8.70 -17.45
C LEU A 4 -13.82 -10.21 -17.60
N GLU A 5 -12.96 -10.83 -18.39
CA GLU A 5 -12.79 -12.29 -18.40
C GLU A 5 -11.52 -12.64 -17.63
N ARG A 6 -11.68 -13.37 -16.52
CA ARG A 6 -10.57 -13.68 -15.58
C ARG A 6 -9.79 -12.41 -15.16
N GLY A 7 -10.52 -11.31 -14.95
CA GLY A 7 -9.96 -10.02 -14.53
C GLY A 7 -9.31 -9.18 -15.62
N ILE A 8 -9.26 -9.64 -16.87
CA ILE A 8 -8.67 -8.92 -18.01
C ILE A 8 -9.80 -8.36 -18.88
N PRO A 9 -9.70 -7.12 -19.39
CA PRO A 9 -10.68 -6.59 -20.31
C PRO A 9 -10.83 -7.46 -21.56
N VAL A 10 -12.07 -7.76 -21.94
CA VAL A 10 -12.35 -8.46 -23.21
C VAL A 10 -12.11 -7.50 -24.36
N ALA A 11 -11.11 -7.81 -25.19
CA ALA A 11 -10.77 -7.01 -26.36
C ALA A 11 -11.95 -6.99 -27.35
N ARG A 12 -12.23 -5.81 -27.92
CA ARG A 12 -13.29 -5.59 -28.92
C ARG A 12 -14.70 -6.05 -28.48
N TYR A 13 -14.99 -6.03 -27.18
CA TYR A 13 -16.31 -6.43 -26.66
C TYR A 13 -17.47 -5.62 -27.27
N PHE A 14 -17.27 -4.31 -27.43
CA PHE A 14 -18.26 -3.43 -28.07
C PHE A 14 -18.01 -3.31 -29.57
N GLN A 15 -18.00 -4.44 -30.29
CA GLN A 15 -17.95 -4.47 -31.75
C GLN A 15 -19.28 -4.98 -32.28
N THR A 16 -19.98 -4.13 -33.04
CA THR A 16 -21.24 -4.48 -33.69
C THR A 16 -21.38 -3.71 -35.00
N ASP A 17 -22.05 -4.33 -35.97
CA ASP A 17 -22.48 -3.70 -37.21
C ASP A 17 -23.97 -3.30 -37.16
N SER A 18 -24.63 -3.49 -36.01
CA SER A 18 -26.05 -3.20 -35.79
C SER A 18 -26.27 -1.91 -35.00
N PHE A 19 -27.07 -1.00 -35.56
CA PHE A 19 -27.46 0.24 -34.86
C PHE A 19 -28.32 -0.04 -33.62
N ASP A 20 -29.22 -1.03 -33.67
CA ASP A 20 -30.07 -1.38 -32.53
C ASP A 20 -29.26 -1.93 -31.36
N GLU A 21 -28.23 -2.72 -31.66
CA GLU A 21 -27.30 -3.22 -30.64
C GLU A 21 -26.48 -2.09 -30.03
N LEU A 22 -25.98 -1.15 -30.85
CA LEU A 22 -25.30 0.05 -30.39
C LEU A 22 -26.20 0.89 -29.47
N LYS A 23 -27.45 1.15 -29.89
CA LYS A 23 -28.43 1.90 -29.10
C LYS A 23 -28.72 1.20 -27.77
N ASN A 24 -28.94 -0.11 -27.80
CA ASN A 24 -29.14 -0.93 -26.60
C ASN A 24 -27.95 -0.83 -25.63
N TRP A 25 -26.71 -0.81 -26.13
CA TRP A 25 -25.55 -0.62 -25.27
C TRP A 25 -25.51 0.78 -24.64
N PHE A 26 -25.82 1.82 -25.40
CA PHE A 26 -25.86 3.19 -24.87
C PHE A 26 -26.92 3.40 -23.80
N GLU A 27 -28.07 2.74 -23.94
CA GLU A 27 -29.21 2.88 -23.02
C GLU A 27 -29.04 1.98 -21.78
N ASN A 28 -28.49 0.77 -21.94
CA ASN A 28 -28.55 -0.27 -20.90
C ASN A 28 -27.20 -0.70 -20.31
N LYS A 29 -26.06 -0.24 -20.83
CA LYS A 29 -24.74 -0.58 -20.25
C LYS A 29 -24.25 0.52 -19.33
N ASP A 30 -23.86 0.12 -18.11
CA ASP A 30 -23.27 1.03 -17.14
C ASP A 30 -22.02 1.72 -17.67
N LYS A 31 -21.87 3.01 -17.38
CA LYS A 31 -20.62 3.73 -17.61
C LYS A 31 -19.57 3.32 -16.57
N THR A 32 -18.29 3.55 -16.86
CA THR A 32 -17.21 3.24 -15.92
C THR A 32 -17.00 4.38 -14.95
N ASP A 33 -16.98 4.07 -13.65
CA ASP A 33 -16.73 5.07 -12.60
C ASP A 33 -15.24 5.26 -12.31
N TYR A 34 -14.43 4.25 -12.63
CA TYR A 34 -13.01 4.23 -12.30
C TYR A 34 -12.15 3.87 -13.51
N LEU A 35 -10.93 4.37 -13.50
CA LEU A 35 -9.88 3.98 -14.43
C LEU A 35 -8.85 3.12 -13.68
N ASN A 36 -8.58 1.93 -14.20
CA ASN A 36 -7.51 1.07 -13.70
C ASN A 36 -6.27 1.30 -14.56
N VAL A 37 -5.13 1.59 -13.93
CA VAL A 37 -3.86 1.94 -14.59
C VAL A 37 -2.76 1.02 -14.07
N HIS A 38 -2.00 0.42 -14.97
CA HIS A 38 -0.87 -0.45 -14.68
C HIS A 38 0.39 0.15 -15.28
N MET A 39 1.34 0.52 -14.41
CA MET A 39 2.65 1.02 -14.79
C MET A 39 3.71 -0.06 -14.56
N VAL A 40 4.71 -0.14 -15.44
CA VAL A 40 5.90 -0.98 -15.24
C VAL A 40 7.03 -0.09 -14.79
N GLN A 41 7.64 -0.40 -13.65
CA GLN A 41 8.85 0.24 -13.14
C GLN A 41 10.02 -0.72 -13.32
N PRO A 42 11.00 -0.42 -14.19
CA PRO A 42 12.22 -1.21 -14.29
C PRO A 42 13.00 -1.18 -12.98
N LEU A 43 13.56 -2.33 -12.57
CA LEU A 43 14.40 -2.43 -11.37
C LEU A 43 15.85 -2.00 -11.63
N ILE A 44 16.36 -2.22 -12.85
CA ILE A 44 17.75 -1.90 -13.20
C ILE A 44 17.77 -0.50 -13.80
N ALA A 45 18.50 0.41 -13.16
CA ALA A 45 18.94 1.66 -13.78
C ALA A 45 20.09 1.32 -14.76
N SER A 46 19.81 0.53 -15.80
CA SER A 46 20.80 0.29 -16.87
C SER A 46 21.04 1.57 -17.68
N SER A 47 20.21 2.58 -17.44
CA SER A 47 20.23 3.89 -18.04
C SER A 47 19.60 4.90 -17.06
N PRO A 48 20.08 6.16 -17.01
CA PRO A 48 19.40 7.25 -16.31
C PRO A 48 17.99 7.55 -16.87
N TYR A 49 17.57 6.88 -17.94
CA TYR A 49 16.26 6.98 -18.59
C TYR A 49 15.30 5.82 -18.26
N SER A 50 15.56 5.00 -17.23
CA SER A 50 14.62 3.91 -16.85
C SER A 50 13.40 4.45 -16.11
N SER A 51 12.60 5.26 -16.79
CA SER A 51 11.34 5.80 -16.29
C SER A 51 10.25 4.73 -16.33
N PRO A 52 9.30 4.76 -15.37
CA PRO A 52 8.14 3.91 -15.45
C PRO A 52 7.31 4.22 -16.70
N PHE A 53 6.75 3.19 -17.32
CA PHE A 53 5.94 3.33 -18.53
C PHE A 53 4.58 2.65 -18.38
N LEU A 54 3.60 3.14 -19.15
CA LEU A 54 2.23 2.65 -19.12
C LEU A 54 2.12 1.30 -19.83
N LEU A 55 1.72 0.26 -19.11
CA LEU A 55 1.42 -1.07 -19.70
C LEU A 55 -0.01 -1.15 -20.19
N ALA A 56 -0.95 -0.71 -19.37
CA ALA A 56 -2.38 -0.80 -19.66
C ALA A 56 -3.16 0.22 -18.85
N ALA A 57 -4.18 0.81 -19.47
CA ALA A 57 -5.21 1.57 -18.79
C ALA A 57 -6.59 1.24 -19.37
N TYR A 58 -7.58 1.02 -18.50
CA TYR A 58 -8.93 0.69 -18.94
C TYR A 58 -9.96 1.00 -17.85
N GLY A 59 -11.18 1.32 -18.27
CA GLY A 59 -12.27 1.62 -17.35
C GLY A 59 -12.79 0.38 -16.65
N ILE A 60 -13.05 0.49 -15.35
CA ILE A 60 -13.53 -0.60 -14.49
C ILE A 60 -14.72 -0.11 -13.64
N SER A 61 -15.59 -1.03 -13.24
CA SER A 61 -16.60 -0.78 -12.20
C SER A 61 -16.12 -1.34 -10.86
N ASN A 62 -16.79 -1.00 -9.75
CA ASN A 62 -16.41 -1.50 -8.42
C ASN A 62 -16.73 -2.99 -8.16
N ASN A 63 -17.22 -3.73 -9.16
CA ASN A 63 -17.78 -5.08 -8.98
C ASN A 63 -16.75 -6.22 -9.08
N PHE A 64 -15.47 -5.92 -9.37
CA PHE A 64 -14.44 -6.95 -9.43
C PHE A 64 -14.01 -7.44 -8.05
N LYS A 65 -13.60 -8.71 -7.98
CA LYS A 65 -13.17 -9.39 -6.77
C LYS A 65 -11.64 -9.50 -6.71
N ALA A 66 -11.11 -9.85 -5.53
CA ALA A 66 -9.69 -10.12 -5.34
C ALA A 66 -9.14 -11.19 -6.29
N ILE A 67 -9.96 -12.20 -6.65
CA ILE A 67 -9.54 -13.23 -7.60
C ILE A 67 -9.38 -12.70 -9.02
N ASP A 68 -10.18 -11.72 -9.42
CA ASP A 68 -10.03 -11.08 -10.74
C ASP A 68 -8.70 -10.32 -10.81
N VAL A 69 -8.32 -9.65 -9.71
CA VAL A 69 -7.01 -9.01 -9.58
C VAL A 69 -5.88 -10.04 -9.69
N LEU A 70 -5.97 -11.14 -8.95
CA LEU A 70 -4.95 -12.19 -8.97
C LEU A 70 -4.78 -12.82 -10.36
N ASN A 71 -5.86 -13.18 -11.02
CA ASN A 71 -5.82 -13.76 -12.37
C ASN A 71 -5.18 -12.80 -13.38
N ARG A 72 -5.47 -11.50 -13.26
CA ARG A 72 -4.83 -10.46 -14.08
C ARG A 72 -3.33 -10.39 -13.86
N TRP A 73 -2.86 -10.40 -12.61
CA TRP A 73 -1.43 -10.39 -12.31
C TRP A 73 -0.71 -11.62 -12.81
N ILE A 74 -1.32 -12.80 -12.67
CA ILE A 74 -0.80 -14.04 -13.25
C ILE A 74 -0.66 -13.88 -14.76
N TRP A 75 -1.69 -13.38 -15.45
CA TRP A 75 -1.63 -13.17 -16.89
C TRP A 75 -0.54 -12.16 -17.30
N MET A 76 -0.41 -11.04 -16.58
CA MET A 76 0.63 -10.04 -16.82
C MET A 76 2.03 -10.64 -16.63
N PHE A 77 2.21 -11.46 -15.60
CA PHE A 77 3.44 -12.20 -15.35
C PHE A 77 3.77 -13.16 -16.51
N GLU A 78 2.82 -13.99 -16.94
CA GLU A 78 3.03 -14.93 -18.05
C GLU A 78 3.38 -14.21 -19.36
N LYS A 79 2.66 -13.13 -19.67
CA LYS A 79 2.88 -12.38 -20.90
C LYS A 79 4.22 -11.65 -20.90
N SER A 80 4.62 -11.09 -19.77
CA SER A 80 5.94 -10.48 -19.62
C SER A 80 7.04 -11.51 -19.76
N LYS A 81 6.86 -12.69 -19.16
CA LYS A 81 7.81 -13.79 -19.21
C LYS A 81 7.98 -14.35 -20.63
N GLN A 82 6.91 -14.43 -21.43
CA GLN A 82 6.98 -14.78 -22.86
C GLN A 82 7.88 -13.82 -23.64
N SER A 83 7.99 -12.57 -23.20
CA SER A 83 8.88 -11.55 -23.76
C SER A 83 10.23 -11.44 -23.02
N ASN A 84 10.62 -12.47 -22.26
CA ASN A 84 11.85 -12.52 -21.46
C ASN A 84 11.97 -11.41 -20.39
N VAL A 85 10.84 -10.90 -19.91
CA VAL A 85 10.78 -9.93 -18.80
C VAL A 85 10.20 -10.62 -17.57
N ARG A 86 11.00 -10.70 -16.49
CA ARG A 86 10.52 -11.21 -15.21
C ARG A 86 9.93 -10.09 -14.37
N ILE A 87 8.65 -10.16 -14.06
CA ILE A 87 8.05 -9.32 -13.01
C ILE A 87 8.50 -9.85 -11.65
N VAL A 88 9.18 -9.01 -10.88
CA VAL A 88 9.65 -9.36 -9.52
C VAL A 88 8.57 -9.12 -8.48
N ALA A 89 7.80 -8.04 -8.59
CA ALA A 89 6.76 -7.71 -7.63
C ALA A 89 5.60 -6.93 -8.25
N PHE A 90 4.44 -7.01 -7.60
CA PHE A 90 3.30 -6.12 -7.83
C PHE A 90 3.12 -5.18 -6.64
N SER A 91 2.92 -3.90 -6.92
CA SER A 91 2.68 -2.87 -5.91
C SER A 91 1.32 -2.23 -6.13
N THR A 92 0.52 -2.07 -5.07
CA THR A 92 -0.79 -1.40 -5.16
C THR A 92 -1.07 -0.51 -3.97
N ASP A 93 -2.10 0.31 -4.12
CA ASP A 93 -2.72 1.00 -3.00
C ASP A 93 -3.22 0.04 -1.91
N CYS A 94 -3.61 0.62 -0.77
CA CYS A 94 -4.12 -0.14 0.35
C CYS A 94 -5.63 -0.47 0.27
N ASP A 95 -6.16 -0.73 -0.92
CA ASP A 95 -7.53 -1.24 -1.10
C ASP A 95 -7.65 -2.70 -0.62
N PRO A 96 -8.68 -3.05 0.17
CA PRO A 96 -8.83 -4.40 0.73
C PRO A 96 -8.91 -5.54 -0.30
N ARG A 97 -9.44 -5.30 -1.51
CA ARG A 97 -9.54 -6.32 -2.57
C ARG A 97 -8.16 -6.66 -3.12
N TYR A 98 -7.33 -5.65 -3.36
CA TYR A 98 -5.96 -5.84 -3.80
C TYR A 98 -5.10 -6.48 -2.72
N LEU A 99 -5.25 -6.05 -1.46
CA LEU A 99 -4.56 -6.69 -0.33
C LEU A 99 -4.92 -8.16 -0.18
N LEU A 100 -6.20 -8.53 -0.34
CA LEU A 100 -6.60 -9.93 -0.35
C LEU A 100 -5.98 -10.68 -1.54
N ALA A 101 -5.93 -10.09 -2.72
CA ALA A 101 -5.26 -10.68 -3.88
C ALA A 101 -3.76 -10.93 -3.63
N MET A 102 -3.06 -9.98 -2.99
CA MET A 102 -1.66 -10.13 -2.60
C MET A 102 -1.46 -11.28 -1.61
N ARG A 103 -2.33 -11.38 -0.61
CA ARG A 103 -2.30 -12.48 0.37
C ARG A 103 -2.55 -13.82 -0.27
N LEU A 104 -3.48 -13.90 -1.22
CA LEU A 104 -3.71 -15.12 -2.00
C LEU A 104 -2.50 -15.46 -2.88
N ALA A 105 -1.88 -14.46 -3.53
CA ALA A 105 -0.72 -14.65 -4.39
C ALA A 105 0.49 -15.22 -3.63
N THR A 106 0.72 -14.70 -2.42
CA THR A 106 1.88 -15.04 -1.58
C THR A 106 1.60 -16.17 -0.58
N SER A 107 0.38 -16.69 -0.58
CA SER A 107 -0.15 -17.61 0.44
C SER A 107 -0.01 -17.08 1.89
N PHE A 108 -0.06 -15.76 2.06
CA PHE A 108 0.10 -15.08 3.34
C PHE A 108 -1.21 -15.02 4.12
N PHE A 109 -1.39 -15.97 5.05
CA PHE A 109 -2.63 -16.17 5.82
C PHE A 109 -3.89 -16.29 4.96
N ALA A 110 -3.76 -16.71 3.71
CA ALA A 110 -4.85 -16.93 2.77
C ALA A 110 -4.42 -18.02 1.80
N LYS A 111 -5.37 -18.85 1.34
CA LYS A 111 -5.11 -19.89 0.34
C LYS A 111 -6.15 -19.81 -0.76
N PHE A 112 -5.70 -19.98 -1.99
CA PHE A 112 -6.56 -20.09 -3.15
C PHE A 112 -6.69 -21.57 -3.54
N VAL A 113 -7.88 -22.14 -3.37
CA VAL A 113 -8.11 -23.60 -3.41
C VAL A 113 -7.72 -24.24 -4.75
N ASN A 114 -7.75 -23.48 -5.85
CA ASN A 114 -7.61 -24.01 -7.21
C ASN A 114 -6.34 -23.57 -7.96
N ILE A 115 -5.52 -22.67 -7.39
CA ILE A 115 -4.25 -22.25 -7.99
C ILE A 115 -3.22 -22.12 -6.87
N SER A 116 -2.27 -23.07 -6.84
CA SER A 116 -1.07 -22.95 -6.02
C SER A 116 0.04 -22.33 -6.87
N LEU A 117 0.28 -21.03 -6.69
CA LEU A 117 1.38 -20.36 -7.39
C LEU A 117 2.75 -20.89 -6.95
N CYS A 118 2.82 -21.43 -5.73
CA CYS A 118 4.04 -21.90 -5.11
C CYS A 118 4.56 -23.21 -5.71
N ASP A 119 3.69 -23.98 -6.38
CA ASP A 119 4.05 -25.27 -7.01
C ASP A 119 4.60 -25.11 -8.43
N ARG A 120 4.62 -23.89 -8.96
CA ARG A 120 5.11 -23.63 -10.31
C ARG A 120 6.62 -23.83 -10.43
N LYS A 121 7.08 -24.14 -11.65
CA LYS A 121 8.50 -24.39 -11.94
C LYS A 121 9.36 -23.12 -11.96
N ASP A 122 8.74 -21.95 -12.09
CA ASP A 122 9.39 -20.66 -12.31
C ASP A 122 9.42 -19.75 -11.06
N VAL A 123 9.20 -20.36 -9.90
CA VAL A 123 9.25 -19.70 -8.60
C VAL A 123 10.69 -19.33 -8.21
N LEU A 124 10.81 -18.24 -7.47
CA LEU A 124 11.98 -17.92 -6.68
C LEU A 124 11.86 -18.65 -5.34
N GLU A 125 12.89 -19.39 -5.00
CA GLU A 125 12.99 -20.10 -3.72
C GLU A 125 13.89 -19.30 -2.78
N ILE A 126 13.33 -18.93 -1.64
CA ILE A 126 14.01 -18.21 -0.58
C ILE A 126 14.62 -19.25 0.35
N ASP A 127 15.95 -19.31 0.40
CA ASP A 127 16.63 -20.07 1.46
C ASP A 127 16.46 -19.32 2.80
N LEU A 128 15.63 -19.89 3.67
CA LEU A 128 15.25 -19.30 4.95
C LEU A 128 15.86 -20.12 6.09
N PRO A 129 16.56 -19.49 7.04
CA PRO A 129 17.02 -20.18 8.25
C PRO A 129 15.85 -20.90 8.95
N LYS A 130 16.06 -22.16 9.34
CA LYS A 130 15.00 -23.01 9.93
C LYS A 130 14.32 -22.36 11.14
N ASP A 131 15.10 -21.66 11.96
CA ASP A 131 14.63 -21.00 13.17
C ASP A 131 13.71 -19.80 12.89
N TRP A 132 13.66 -19.32 11.63
CA TRP A 132 12.80 -18.20 11.24
C TRP A 132 11.37 -18.62 10.92
N SER A 133 11.14 -19.93 10.73
CA SER A 133 9.81 -20.49 10.41
C SER A 133 8.73 -20.16 11.46
N ALA A 134 9.12 -19.89 12.71
CA ALA A 134 8.20 -19.53 13.78
C ALA A 134 7.61 -18.13 13.65
N TRP A 135 8.24 -17.23 12.87
CA TRP A 135 7.83 -15.83 12.77
C TRP A 135 7.73 -15.29 11.35
N PHE A 136 8.31 -15.98 10.37
CA PHE A 136 8.16 -15.70 8.94
C PHE A 136 7.04 -16.57 8.34
N PHE A 137 5.90 -15.94 8.01
CA PHE A 137 4.67 -16.64 7.62
C PHE A 137 4.36 -16.60 6.12
N MET A 138 5.18 -15.92 5.32
CA MET A 138 5.10 -16.00 3.86
C MET A 138 5.72 -17.32 3.39
N GLN A 139 5.17 -17.93 2.34
CA GLN A 139 5.80 -19.14 1.80
C GLN A 139 7.16 -18.83 1.17
N THR A 140 8.09 -19.77 1.26
CA THR A 140 9.46 -19.61 0.75
C THR A 140 9.56 -19.71 -0.78
N ARG A 141 8.54 -20.22 -1.46
CA ARG A 141 8.48 -20.34 -2.93
C ARG A 141 7.49 -19.31 -3.48
N GLN A 142 7.97 -18.35 -4.26
CA GLN A 142 7.16 -17.22 -4.75
C GLN A 142 7.38 -16.99 -6.25
N VAL A 143 6.29 -16.81 -7.01
CA VAL A 143 6.39 -16.42 -8.43
C VAL A 143 6.83 -14.97 -8.55
N PHE A 144 6.20 -14.11 -7.75
CA PHE A 144 6.47 -12.69 -7.60
C PHE A 144 6.11 -12.27 -6.17
N PHE A 145 6.61 -11.13 -5.73
CA PHE A 145 6.32 -10.54 -4.43
C PHE A 145 5.19 -9.51 -4.52
N CYS A 146 4.69 -9.10 -3.36
CA CYS A 146 3.65 -8.08 -3.28
C CYS A 146 4.02 -7.02 -2.24
N PHE A 147 3.84 -5.76 -2.62
CA PHE A 147 4.04 -4.62 -1.74
C PHE A 147 2.81 -3.73 -1.72
N GLN A 148 2.39 -3.34 -0.53
CA GLN A 148 1.39 -2.32 -0.31
C GLN A 148 2.07 -0.96 -0.31
N ASP A 149 1.47 0.02 -0.98
CA ASP A 149 2.03 1.35 -1.11
C ASP A 149 2.27 1.98 0.28
N PRO A 150 3.52 2.35 0.60
CA PRO A 150 3.88 2.77 1.94
C PRO A 150 3.32 4.15 2.29
N ILE A 151 3.05 5.02 1.31
CA ILE A 151 2.43 6.34 1.52
C ILE A 151 0.97 6.17 1.93
N HIS A 152 0.24 5.26 1.28
CA HIS A 152 -1.13 4.91 1.64
C HIS A 152 -1.19 4.21 3.01
N LEU A 153 -0.21 3.38 3.34
CA LEU A 153 -0.10 2.78 4.67
C LEU A 153 0.08 3.85 5.76
N CYS A 154 1.00 4.80 5.55
CA CYS A 154 1.24 5.91 6.48
C CYS A 154 -0.01 6.76 6.71
N THR A 155 -0.68 7.16 5.62
CA THR A 155 -1.92 7.94 5.71
C THR A 155 -3.05 7.15 6.38
N LYS A 156 -3.13 5.83 6.17
CA LYS A 156 -4.11 4.97 6.87
C LYS A 156 -3.85 4.91 8.38
N LEU A 157 -2.59 4.83 8.82
CA LEU A 157 -2.22 4.92 10.23
C LEU A 157 -2.60 6.30 10.80
N ARG A 158 -2.17 7.40 10.17
CA ARG A 158 -2.56 8.77 10.59
C ARG A 158 -4.08 8.91 10.71
N ASN A 159 -4.83 8.52 9.68
CA ASN A 159 -6.29 8.64 9.66
C ASN A 159 -6.98 7.79 10.74
N ARG A 160 -6.36 6.69 11.16
CA ARG A 160 -6.87 5.88 12.26
C ARG A 160 -6.77 6.62 13.59
N MET A 161 -5.63 7.28 13.85
CA MET A 161 -5.47 8.16 15.01
C MET A 161 -6.45 9.35 14.98
N LEU A 162 -6.70 9.91 13.79
CA LEU A 162 -7.64 11.03 13.62
C LEU A 162 -9.13 10.64 13.67
N SER A 163 -9.44 9.36 13.77
CA SER A 163 -10.82 8.86 13.69
C SER A 163 -11.53 8.92 15.03
N LYS A 164 -12.69 9.61 15.08
CA LYS A 164 -13.59 9.60 16.24
C LYS A 164 -14.16 8.22 16.61
N LYS A 165 -14.04 7.24 15.70
CA LYS A 165 -14.52 5.86 15.92
C LYS A 165 -13.46 4.94 16.52
N ALA A 166 -12.20 5.37 16.53
CA ALA A 166 -11.09 4.56 17.03
C ALA A 166 -10.68 5.03 18.42
N THR A 167 -10.42 4.09 19.31
CA THR A 167 -9.91 4.35 20.66
C THR A 167 -8.71 3.44 20.85
N MET A 168 -7.65 3.70 20.09
CA MET A 168 -6.48 2.81 20.09
C MET A 168 -5.80 2.82 21.45
N LEU A 169 -5.62 1.65 22.05
CA LEU A 169 -5.12 1.50 23.40
C LEU A 169 -3.77 0.81 23.38
N ILE A 170 -2.73 1.40 23.99
CA ILE A 170 -1.40 0.81 24.11
C ILE A 170 -1.00 0.86 25.59
N GLY A 171 -0.93 -0.31 26.24
CA GLY A 171 -0.77 -0.37 27.69
C GLY A 171 -1.96 0.30 28.39
N ASN A 172 -1.69 1.18 29.35
CA ASN A 172 -2.74 1.87 30.11
C ASN A 172 -3.10 3.24 29.53
N GLU A 173 -2.73 3.53 28.28
CA GLU A 173 -2.96 4.83 27.67
C GLU A 173 -3.60 4.71 26.29
N VAL A 174 -4.37 5.73 25.93
CA VAL A 174 -5.03 5.83 24.61
C VAL A 174 -4.18 6.70 23.69
N VAL A 175 -4.03 6.27 22.44
CA VAL A 175 -3.47 7.11 21.39
C VAL A 175 -4.42 8.28 21.14
N SER A 176 -3.96 9.48 21.47
CA SER A 176 -4.80 10.68 21.60
C SER A 176 -4.26 11.83 20.77
N ILE A 177 -5.17 12.50 20.06
CA ILE A 177 -4.88 13.73 19.30
C ILE A 177 -4.76 14.92 20.26
N GLU A 178 -5.46 14.87 21.38
CA GLU A 178 -5.44 15.89 22.43
C GLU A 178 -4.03 16.09 22.99
N VAL A 179 -3.24 15.02 23.08
CA VAL A 179 -1.80 15.10 23.40
C VAL A 179 -1.02 15.94 22.38
N LEU A 180 -1.31 15.77 21.08
CA LEU A 180 -0.67 16.55 20.02
C LEU A 180 -1.16 17.99 19.97
N MET A 181 -2.44 18.23 20.28
CA MET A 181 -2.97 19.58 20.47
C MET A 181 -2.27 20.29 21.63
N LYS A 182 -2.14 19.62 22.78
CA LYS A 182 -1.42 20.14 23.94
C LYS A 182 0.02 20.48 23.57
N LEU A 183 0.72 19.61 22.83
CA LEU A 183 2.07 19.90 22.34
C LEU A 183 2.13 21.20 21.52
N ILE A 184 1.23 21.35 20.55
CA ILE A 184 1.17 22.52 19.66
C ILE A 184 0.85 23.80 20.43
N GLU A 185 0.08 23.72 21.51
CA GLU A 185 -0.36 24.88 22.29
C GLU A 185 0.61 25.27 23.40
N THR A 186 1.38 24.32 23.95
CA THR A 186 2.26 24.58 25.09
C THR A 186 3.74 24.68 24.74
N LYS A 187 4.18 24.11 23.62
CA LYS A 187 5.59 24.17 23.17
C LYS A 187 5.76 25.03 21.94
N SER A 188 6.95 25.62 21.79
CA SER A 188 7.29 26.42 20.62
C SER A 188 7.34 25.55 19.36
N LYS A 189 6.75 26.05 18.27
CA LYS A 189 6.81 25.44 16.94
C LYS A 189 8.26 25.17 16.47
N LEU A 190 9.23 25.96 16.93
CA LEU A 190 10.64 25.74 16.58
C LEU A 190 11.21 24.44 17.13
N VAL A 191 10.58 23.87 18.16
CA VAL A 191 11.00 22.60 18.79
C VAL A 191 10.44 21.40 18.02
N HIS A 192 9.18 21.45 17.61
CA HIS A 192 8.46 20.26 17.11
C HIS A 192 7.96 20.40 15.66
N GLY A 193 7.96 21.60 15.07
CA GLY A 193 7.60 21.85 13.68
C GLY A 193 6.11 21.69 13.29
N LEU A 194 5.26 21.21 14.19
CA LEU A 194 3.84 20.94 13.93
C LEU A 194 2.99 22.22 13.89
N VAL A 195 1.92 22.18 13.10
CA VAL A 195 0.83 23.16 13.09
C VAL A 195 -0.52 22.46 13.19
N LYS A 196 -1.58 23.19 13.58
CA LYS A 196 -2.93 22.63 13.76
C LYS A 196 -3.46 21.87 12.53
N THR A 197 -3.10 22.31 11.33
CA THR A 197 -3.51 21.64 10.08
C THR A 197 -2.89 20.26 9.89
N ASP A 198 -1.76 19.95 10.55
CA ASP A 198 -1.12 18.62 10.45
C ASP A 198 -1.98 17.53 11.12
N ILE A 199 -2.83 17.89 12.09
CA ILE A 199 -3.77 16.99 12.79
C ILE A 199 -5.24 17.19 12.36
N GLU A 200 -5.49 17.95 11.30
CA GLU A 200 -6.84 18.13 10.74
C GLU A 200 -7.28 16.87 9.97
N PRO A 201 -8.48 16.32 10.25
CA PRO A 201 -8.99 15.11 9.60
C PRO A 201 -9.56 15.32 8.18
N LYS A 202 -9.71 16.58 7.73
CA LYS A 202 -10.31 16.91 6.43
C LYS A 202 -9.49 16.37 5.27
N ASP A 203 -8.18 16.57 5.31
CA ASP A 203 -7.26 16.03 4.31
C ASP A 203 -6.76 14.64 4.73
N ARG A 204 -7.44 13.62 4.21
CA ARG A 204 -7.12 12.20 4.47
C ARG A 204 -5.91 11.71 3.67
N GLN A 205 -5.46 12.45 2.66
CA GLN A 205 -4.32 12.09 1.81
C GLN A 205 -3.05 12.88 2.18
N ASN A 206 -3.06 13.64 3.28
CA ASN A 206 -1.94 14.44 3.74
C ASN A 206 -0.76 13.59 4.24
N PHE A 207 0.05 13.09 3.31
CA PHE A 207 1.26 12.34 3.62
C PHE A 207 2.32 13.21 4.30
N LYS A 208 2.42 14.50 3.93
CA LYS A 208 3.38 15.43 4.54
C LYS A 208 3.17 15.56 6.05
N ALA A 209 1.91 15.56 6.50
CA ALA A 209 1.59 15.54 7.92
C ALA A 209 2.06 14.24 8.59
N CYS A 210 1.99 13.08 7.92
CA CYS A 210 2.49 11.81 8.47
C CYS A 210 4.00 11.90 8.78
N ILE A 211 4.80 12.46 7.86
CA ILE A 211 6.24 12.67 8.05
C ILE A 211 6.50 13.57 9.25
N LYS A 212 5.83 14.73 9.31
CA LYS A 212 6.02 15.67 10.41
C LYS A 212 5.61 15.08 11.76
N LEU A 213 4.46 14.43 11.84
CA LEU A 213 3.93 13.86 13.09
C LEU A 213 4.85 12.78 13.67
N SER A 214 5.55 12.05 12.81
CA SER A 214 6.45 10.97 13.21
C SER A 214 7.92 11.41 13.31
N ASN A 215 8.21 12.70 13.16
CA ASN A 215 9.57 13.23 13.27
C ASN A 215 10.14 13.02 14.69
N ASP A 216 11.44 12.75 14.76
CA ASP A 216 12.16 12.50 16.01
C ASP A 216 12.06 13.69 16.98
N ASP A 217 12.02 14.93 16.47
CA ASP A 217 11.81 16.15 17.27
C ASP A 217 10.44 16.17 17.95
N VAL A 218 9.39 15.70 17.26
CA VAL A 218 8.05 15.55 17.85
C VAL A 218 8.05 14.46 18.91
N LEU A 219 8.68 13.32 18.62
CA LEU A 219 8.76 12.19 19.55
C LEU A 219 9.52 12.54 20.83
N ALA A 220 10.56 13.36 20.73
CA ALA A 220 11.30 13.93 21.85
C ALA A 220 10.45 14.96 22.60
N ALA A 221 9.83 15.90 21.89
CA ALA A 221 9.03 16.94 22.52
C ALA A 221 7.80 16.39 23.27
N LEU A 222 7.28 15.22 22.88
CA LEU A 222 6.20 14.54 23.60
C LEU A 222 6.64 13.94 24.96
N GLU A 223 7.94 13.76 25.23
CA GLU A 223 8.42 13.21 26.52
C GLU A 223 7.93 14.00 27.73
N ASP A 224 7.87 15.32 27.59
CA ASP A 224 7.45 16.22 28.67
C ASP A 224 5.92 16.42 28.73
N ILE A 225 5.14 15.60 28.03
CA ILE A 225 3.67 15.68 28.05
C ILE A 225 3.10 14.45 28.73
N ASP A 226 2.42 14.68 29.86
CA ASP A 226 1.70 13.64 30.59
C ASP A 226 0.69 12.89 29.71
N GLY A 227 0.65 11.57 29.84
CA GLY A 227 -0.28 10.70 29.10
C GLY A 227 0.02 10.61 27.60
N SER A 228 1.25 10.91 27.17
CA SER A 228 1.66 10.86 25.78
C SER A 228 2.25 9.53 25.33
N GLN A 229 2.51 8.58 26.24
CA GLN A 229 3.33 7.41 25.97
C GLN A 229 2.71 6.53 24.89
N ALA A 230 1.40 6.27 24.93
CA ALA A 230 0.71 5.53 23.86
C ALA A 230 0.84 6.24 22.51
N THR A 231 0.60 7.56 22.47
CA THR A 231 0.75 8.37 21.25
C THR A 231 2.18 8.34 20.72
N ARG A 232 3.19 8.41 21.57
CA ARG A 232 4.61 8.32 21.19
C ARG A 232 4.95 6.98 20.59
N VAL A 233 4.52 5.87 21.20
CA VAL A 233 4.72 4.52 20.66
C VAL A 233 4.04 4.37 19.30
N TYR A 234 2.83 4.91 19.15
CA TYR A 234 2.11 4.91 17.88
C TYR A 234 2.82 5.72 16.79
N LEU A 235 3.36 6.89 17.13
CA LEU A 235 4.11 7.72 16.18
C LEU A 235 5.47 7.11 15.84
N ARG A 236 6.10 6.35 16.76
CA ARG A 236 7.30 5.53 16.48
C ARG A 236 7.01 4.39 15.51
N LEU A 237 5.82 3.77 15.58
CA LEU A 237 5.37 2.81 14.57
C LEU A 237 5.29 3.48 13.20
N LEU A 238 4.64 4.65 13.12
CA LEU A 238 4.54 5.43 11.88
C LEU A 238 5.94 5.81 11.34
N ARG A 239 6.83 6.28 12.21
CA ARG A 239 8.23 6.63 11.86
C ARG A 239 8.98 5.43 11.29
N SER A 240 8.83 4.26 11.90
CA SER A 240 9.49 3.03 11.44
C SER A 240 8.98 2.60 10.06
N VAL A 241 7.68 2.71 9.78
CA VAL A 241 7.15 2.46 8.43
C VAL A 241 7.74 3.43 7.41
N VAL A 242 7.86 4.72 7.76
CA VAL A 242 8.48 5.75 6.89
C VAL A 242 9.95 5.40 6.61
N LEU A 243 10.73 5.10 7.65
CA LEU A 243 12.16 4.78 7.51
C LEU A 243 12.38 3.50 6.69
N ALA A 244 11.54 2.48 6.86
CA ALA A 244 11.66 1.23 6.14
C ALA A 244 11.39 1.38 4.64
N TYR A 245 10.37 2.13 4.25
CA TYR A 245 9.83 2.05 2.88
C TYR A 245 9.76 3.36 2.09
N VAL A 246 9.85 4.52 2.75
CA VAL A 246 9.67 5.82 2.08
C VAL A 246 10.96 6.62 2.03
N GLU A 247 11.67 6.73 3.15
CA GLU A 247 12.89 7.52 3.23
C GLU A 247 13.94 6.94 2.29
N HIS A 248 14.54 7.76 1.42
CA HIS A 248 15.45 7.27 0.37
C HIS A 248 16.84 6.94 0.92
N ASN A 249 17.28 7.64 1.96
CA ASN A 249 18.64 7.54 2.49
C ASN A 249 18.81 6.43 3.55
N THR A 250 17.75 5.68 3.88
CA THR A 250 17.83 4.57 4.84
C THR A 250 18.60 3.39 4.24
N SER A 251 19.59 2.90 4.98
CA SER A 251 20.37 1.70 4.61
C SER A 251 19.49 0.45 4.57
N ILE A 252 19.87 -0.57 3.82
CA ILE A 252 19.07 -1.80 3.70
C ILE A 252 18.91 -2.52 5.05
N ILE A 253 19.94 -2.53 5.88
CA ILE A 253 19.88 -3.14 7.23
C ILE A 253 18.89 -2.37 8.12
N ASP A 254 18.92 -1.03 8.10
CA ASP A 254 17.98 -0.22 8.86
C ASP A 254 16.55 -0.39 8.36
N ARG A 255 16.35 -0.56 7.04
CA ARG A 255 15.02 -0.88 6.49
C ARG A 255 14.48 -2.21 7.01
N ILE A 256 15.32 -3.24 7.05
CA ILE A 256 14.95 -4.54 7.63
C ILE A 256 14.64 -4.38 9.12
N TYR A 257 15.48 -3.66 9.87
CA TYR A 257 15.22 -3.37 11.29
C TYR A 257 13.88 -2.69 11.51
N HIS A 258 13.61 -1.57 10.83
CA HIS A 258 12.38 -0.80 11.03
C HIS A 258 11.12 -1.52 10.53
N SER A 259 11.22 -2.29 9.44
CA SER A 259 10.12 -3.12 8.95
C SER A 259 9.72 -4.19 9.98
N TRP A 260 10.70 -4.94 10.51
CA TRP A 260 10.44 -5.98 11.51
C TRP A 260 10.12 -5.43 12.90
N PHE A 261 10.68 -4.27 13.27
CA PHE A 261 10.26 -3.55 14.47
C PHE A 261 8.76 -3.20 14.40
N SER A 262 8.28 -2.75 13.25
CA SER A 262 6.87 -2.46 13.04
C SER A 262 6.00 -3.71 13.19
N VAL A 263 6.42 -4.84 12.61
CA VAL A 263 5.74 -6.14 12.76
C VAL A 263 5.71 -6.58 14.23
N PHE A 264 6.87 -6.56 14.88
CA PHE A 264 7.03 -6.98 16.28
C PHE A 264 6.12 -6.16 17.21
N LEU A 265 6.14 -4.83 17.08
CA LEU A 265 5.31 -3.95 17.86
C LEU A 265 3.81 -4.23 17.64
N CYS A 266 3.39 -4.39 16.39
CA CYS A 266 2.00 -4.71 16.06
C CYS A 266 1.56 -6.08 16.62
N ARG A 267 2.42 -7.11 16.53
CA ARG A 267 2.12 -8.45 17.07
C ARG A 267 1.98 -8.42 18.58
N ILE A 268 2.94 -7.82 19.29
CA ILE A 268 2.85 -7.70 20.76
C ILE A 268 1.61 -6.92 21.17
N TRP A 269 1.36 -5.79 20.51
CA TRP A 269 0.18 -4.98 20.80
C TRP A 269 -1.12 -5.78 20.58
N GLN A 270 -1.21 -6.52 19.48
CA GLN A 270 -2.38 -7.36 19.20
C GLN A 270 -2.53 -8.51 20.21
N THR A 271 -1.44 -9.20 20.55
CA THR A 271 -1.45 -10.29 21.55
C THR A 271 -1.85 -9.77 22.91
N TRP A 272 -1.30 -8.63 23.33
CA TRP A 272 -1.68 -7.99 24.60
C TRP A 272 -3.17 -7.66 24.66
N LEU A 273 -3.75 -7.11 23.58
CA LEU A 273 -5.20 -6.85 23.50
C LEU A 273 -6.08 -8.13 23.53
N GLN A 274 -5.51 -9.29 23.20
CA GLN A 274 -6.23 -10.57 23.27
C GLN A 274 -6.25 -11.14 24.69
N ILE A 275 -5.20 -10.89 25.48
CA ILE A 275 -5.06 -11.45 26.83
C ILE A 275 -5.54 -10.52 27.95
N ILE A 276 -5.64 -9.21 27.69
CA ILE A 276 -6.14 -8.25 28.69
C ILE A 276 -7.62 -8.48 28.99
N ASP A 277 -7.95 -8.48 30.29
CA ASP A 277 -9.32 -8.57 30.76
C ASP A 277 -10.08 -7.28 30.47
N GLU A 278 -11.34 -7.41 30.04
CA GLU A 278 -12.17 -6.24 29.69
C GLU A 278 -12.39 -5.29 30.86
N LYS A 279 -12.27 -5.79 32.11
CA LYS A 279 -12.37 -5.01 33.34
C LYS A 279 -11.17 -4.08 33.55
N ASP A 280 -10.00 -4.46 33.01
CA ASP A 280 -8.76 -3.69 33.11
C ASP A 280 -8.66 -2.63 32.01
N ILE A 281 -9.55 -2.67 31.02
CA ILE A 281 -9.66 -1.67 29.96
C ILE A 281 -10.40 -0.43 30.49
N LEU A 282 -9.71 0.33 31.36
CA LEU A 282 -9.89 1.75 31.67
C LEU A 282 -11.29 2.37 31.45
N GLY A 283 -12.37 1.85 32.03
CA GLY A 283 -13.69 2.52 32.03
C GLY A 283 -14.28 2.94 30.66
N TYR A 284 -13.61 2.62 29.55
CA TYR A 284 -14.05 2.92 28.21
C TYR A 284 -15.12 1.87 27.90
N ARG A 285 -16.34 2.33 27.61
CA ARG A 285 -17.36 1.46 27.01
C ARG A 285 -16.89 1.10 25.61
N VAL A 286 -16.00 0.11 25.51
CA VAL A 286 -15.47 -0.35 24.24
C VAL A 286 -16.57 -1.15 23.56
N GLU A 287 -17.30 -0.52 22.65
CA GLU A 287 -18.34 -1.21 21.87
C GLU A 287 -17.78 -2.38 21.06
N THR A 288 -16.48 -2.37 20.71
CA THR A 288 -15.82 -3.51 20.04
C THR A 288 -14.29 -3.46 20.20
N LYS A 289 -13.64 -4.56 20.60
CA LYS A 289 -12.15 -4.71 20.64
C LYS A 289 -11.45 -4.30 19.34
N LYS A 290 -12.14 -4.37 18.19
CA LYS A 290 -11.67 -3.90 16.88
C LYS A 290 -11.34 -2.40 16.83
N ASN A 291 -11.88 -1.59 17.73
CA ASN A 291 -11.60 -0.15 17.80
C ASN A 291 -10.35 0.18 18.62
N LEU A 292 -9.81 -0.79 19.36
CA LEU A 292 -8.63 -0.65 20.22
C LEU A 292 -7.30 -0.80 19.50
N PHE A 293 -7.33 -1.21 18.23
CA PHE A 293 -6.14 -1.52 17.44
C PHE A 293 -6.14 -0.77 16.11
N ILE A 294 -5.03 -0.85 15.36
CA ILE A 294 -5.01 -0.47 13.95
C ILE A 294 -5.97 -1.34 13.14
N THR A 295 -6.37 -0.86 11.96
CA THR A 295 -7.26 -1.63 11.09
C THR A 295 -6.58 -2.89 10.59
N GLY A 296 -7.34 -3.98 10.40
CA GLY A 296 -6.83 -5.23 9.84
C GLY A 296 -6.05 -5.05 8.52
N PRO A 297 -6.54 -4.25 7.55
CA PRO A 297 -5.76 -3.94 6.35
C PRO A 297 -4.40 -3.31 6.64
N ALA A 298 -4.30 -2.36 7.58
CA ALA A 298 -3.01 -1.76 7.93
C ALA A 298 -2.04 -2.78 8.55
N LEU A 299 -2.52 -3.63 9.45
CA LEU A 299 -1.73 -4.72 10.03
C LEU A 299 -1.18 -5.64 8.93
N PHE A 300 -2.05 -6.14 8.05
CA PHE A 300 -1.63 -7.05 6.98
C PHE A 300 -0.70 -6.37 5.97
N SER A 301 -0.83 -5.07 5.70
CA SER A 301 0.12 -4.33 4.87
C SER A 301 1.51 -4.23 5.51
N ILE A 302 1.59 -3.97 6.82
CA ILE A 302 2.86 -3.94 7.58
C ILE A 302 3.55 -5.32 7.50
N GLU A 303 2.79 -6.37 7.81
CA GLU A 303 3.26 -7.75 7.79
C GLU A 303 3.72 -8.18 6.39
N LEU A 304 2.87 -7.97 5.37
CA LEU A 304 3.18 -8.36 3.98
C LEU A 304 4.44 -7.64 3.47
N ASN A 305 4.55 -6.33 3.68
CA ASN A 305 5.71 -5.57 3.22
C ASN A 305 7.00 -6.04 3.89
N ALA A 306 6.98 -6.36 5.19
CA ALA A 306 8.18 -6.80 5.91
C ALA A 306 8.66 -8.17 5.41
N HIS A 307 7.73 -9.10 5.18
CA HIS A 307 8.05 -10.41 4.63
C HIS A 307 8.58 -10.31 3.20
N SER A 308 7.92 -9.52 2.34
CA SER A 308 8.37 -9.29 0.97
C SER A 308 9.74 -8.62 0.91
N LEU A 309 9.99 -7.62 1.76
CA LEU A 309 11.29 -6.93 1.83
C LEU A 309 12.41 -7.90 2.22
N LEU A 310 12.22 -8.66 3.32
CA LEU A 310 13.22 -9.62 3.77
C LEU A 310 13.49 -10.68 2.69
N ALA A 311 12.43 -11.19 2.06
CA ALA A 311 12.56 -12.18 0.98
C ALA A 311 13.35 -11.63 -0.21
N VAL A 312 13.07 -10.41 -0.66
CA VAL A 312 13.84 -9.76 -1.74
C VAL A 312 15.30 -9.60 -1.34
N CYS A 313 15.59 -9.13 -0.13
CA CYS A 313 16.96 -9.00 0.38
C CYS A 313 17.70 -10.36 0.37
N LEU A 314 17.06 -11.41 0.89
CA LEU A 314 17.64 -12.76 0.89
C LEU A 314 17.91 -13.27 -0.52
N LEU A 315 16.99 -13.05 -1.47
CA LEU A 315 17.19 -13.47 -2.86
C LEU A 315 18.33 -12.72 -3.56
N VAL A 316 18.57 -11.45 -3.21
CA VAL A 316 19.75 -10.71 -3.68
C VAL A 316 21.02 -11.30 -3.08
N CYS A 317 21.06 -11.55 -1.77
CA CYS A 317 22.19 -12.22 -1.12
C CYS A 317 22.45 -13.63 -1.67
N GLN A 318 21.41 -14.32 -2.14
CA GLN A 318 21.47 -15.63 -2.80
C GLN A 318 21.79 -15.55 -4.30
N HIS A 319 22.06 -14.36 -4.84
CA HIS A 319 22.31 -14.11 -6.27
C HIS A 319 21.17 -14.56 -7.21
N LYS A 320 19.94 -14.66 -6.69
CA LYS A 320 18.73 -15.01 -7.47
C LYS A 320 18.00 -13.78 -8.01
N LEU A 321 18.31 -12.59 -7.47
CA LEU A 321 17.85 -11.29 -7.94
C LEU A 321 19.04 -10.32 -8.05
N PRO A 322 18.98 -9.33 -8.96
CA PRO A 322 20.02 -8.31 -9.06
C PRO A 322 19.98 -7.36 -7.86
N GLU A 323 21.11 -6.75 -7.50
CA GLU A 323 21.20 -5.74 -6.43
C GLU A 323 20.23 -4.58 -6.61
N SER A 324 19.89 -4.24 -7.86
CA SER A 324 18.95 -3.18 -8.17
C SER A 324 17.52 -3.45 -7.64
N ALA A 325 17.19 -4.71 -7.31
CA ALA A 325 15.97 -5.07 -6.58
C ALA A 325 15.95 -4.51 -5.15
N LEU A 326 17.08 -4.06 -4.59
CA LEU A 326 17.14 -3.37 -3.29
C LEU A 326 16.73 -1.89 -3.37
N SER A 327 16.33 -1.40 -4.54
CA SER A 327 15.80 -0.05 -4.73
C SER A 327 14.36 0.04 -4.17
N ILE A 328 14.22 0.05 -2.84
CA ILE A 328 12.94 -0.15 -2.16
C ILE A 328 11.87 0.88 -2.55
N SER A 329 12.28 2.11 -2.93
CA SER A 329 11.38 3.15 -3.43
C SER A 329 10.58 2.74 -4.68
N ASN A 330 11.07 1.75 -5.44
CA ASN A 330 10.39 1.24 -6.64
C ASN A 330 9.18 0.36 -6.30
N TYR A 331 9.05 -0.11 -5.06
CA TYR A 331 7.93 -0.94 -4.61
C TYR A 331 6.77 -0.09 -4.06
N SER A 332 6.22 0.78 -4.90
CA SER A 332 5.09 1.65 -4.56
C SER A 332 4.14 1.83 -5.74
N SER A 333 2.96 2.39 -5.50
CA SER A 333 2.01 2.77 -6.58
C SER A 333 2.20 4.23 -7.02
N GLN A 334 3.28 4.89 -6.59
CA GLN A 334 3.56 6.30 -6.92
C GLN A 334 3.69 6.58 -8.43
N PRO A 335 4.24 5.68 -9.26
CA PRO A 335 4.21 5.89 -10.71
C PRO A 335 2.78 6.05 -11.26
N CYS A 336 1.82 5.26 -10.77
CA CYS A 336 0.42 5.40 -11.18
C CYS A 336 -0.17 6.74 -10.75
N GLU A 337 0.08 7.16 -9.50
CA GLU A 337 -0.37 8.47 -8.97
C GLU A 337 0.27 9.65 -9.72
N ALA A 338 1.53 9.53 -10.12
CA ALA A 338 2.22 10.50 -10.94
C ALA A 338 1.55 10.64 -12.31
N THR A 339 1.25 9.52 -12.99
CA THR A 339 0.52 9.54 -14.27
C THR A 339 -0.87 10.16 -14.13
N PHE A 340 -1.62 9.86 -13.07
CA PHE A 340 -2.91 10.52 -12.82
C PHE A 340 -2.76 12.04 -12.62
N ARG A 341 -1.72 12.48 -11.92
CA ARG A 341 -1.45 13.90 -11.68
C ARG A 341 -1.05 14.64 -12.95
N LEU A 342 -0.14 14.06 -13.73
CA LEU A 342 0.31 14.60 -15.02
C LEU A 342 -0.87 14.74 -15.98
N THR A 343 -1.63 13.67 -16.19
CA THR A 343 -2.81 13.70 -17.10
C THR A 343 -3.90 14.68 -16.65
N ARG A 344 -4.05 14.94 -15.33
CA ARG A 344 -4.94 16.00 -14.80
C ARG A 344 -4.39 17.41 -15.03
N SER A 345 -3.08 17.59 -15.01
CA SER A 345 -2.44 18.89 -15.27
C SER A 345 -2.46 19.30 -16.75
N MET A 346 -2.63 18.34 -17.67
CA MET A 346 -2.73 18.58 -19.12
C MET A 346 -4.11 19.11 -19.55
N SER A 347 -4.65 20.10 -18.84
CA SER A 347 -5.86 20.82 -19.27
C SER A 347 -5.47 22.03 -20.15
N GLY A 348 -6.28 22.33 -21.17
CA GLY A 348 -6.03 23.49 -22.04
C GLY A 348 -6.06 24.82 -21.27
N ALA A 349 -5.46 25.87 -21.82
CA ALA A 349 -5.22 27.16 -21.15
C ALA A 349 -6.48 27.86 -20.57
N PHE A 350 -7.68 27.39 -20.93
CA PHE A 350 -8.98 27.92 -20.49
C PHE A 350 -9.89 26.85 -19.86
N SER A 351 -9.37 25.68 -19.48
CA SER A 351 -10.14 24.59 -18.88
C SER A 351 -9.57 24.18 -17.53
N SER A 352 -10.39 24.30 -16.48
CA SER A 352 -10.13 23.78 -15.13
C SER A 352 -10.67 22.37 -14.94
N VAL A 353 -11.09 21.70 -16.02
CA VAL A 353 -11.71 20.37 -15.96
C VAL A 353 -10.65 19.32 -15.63
N VAL A 354 -10.62 18.92 -14.35
CA VAL A 354 -9.73 17.87 -13.82
C VAL A 354 -10.27 16.46 -14.04
N ASN A 355 -11.56 16.30 -14.33
CA ASN A 355 -12.18 15.01 -14.59
C ASN A 355 -12.23 14.73 -16.09
N PHE A 356 -11.87 13.53 -16.50
CA PHE A 356 -11.81 13.15 -17.90
C PHE A 356 -12.32 11.74 -18.13
N THR A 357 -12.77 11.47 -19.35
CA THR A 357 -13.17 10.12 -19.79
C THR A 357 -11.94 9.22 -19.95
N THR A 358 -12.15 7.91 -20.00
CA THR A 358 -11.09 6.93 -20.31
C THR A 358 -10.38 7.25 -21.63
N ASP A 359 -11.12 7.65 -22.67
CA ASP A 359 -10.56 8.06 -23.96
C ASP A 359 -9.66 9.30 -23.84
N GLN A 360 -10.10 10.31 -23.10
CA GLN A 360 -9.31 11.51 -22.85
C GLN A 360 -8.03 11.21 -22.07
N PHE A 361 -8.08 10.29 -21.09
CA PHE A 361 -6.87 9.84 -20.40
C PHE A 361 -5.88 9.19 -21.37
N LEU A 362 -6.35 8.23 -22.18
CA LEU A 362 -5.49 7.49 -23.10
C LEU A 362 -4.81 8.41 -24.12
N LYS A 363 -5.55 9.40 -24.64
CA LYS A 363 -4.99 10.42 -25.55
C LYS A 363 -3.86 11.23 -24.91
N ARG A 364 -3.97 11.57 -23.63
CA ARG A 364 -2.96 12.33 -22.89
C ARG A 364 -1.75 11.48 -22.51
N ALA A 365 -2.00 10.28 -21.96
CA ALA A 365 -0.95 9.40 -21.47
C ALA A 365 -0.07 8.82 -22.59
N VAL A 366 -0.61 8.66 -23.80
CA VAL A 366 0.17 8.17 -24.96
C VAL A 366 0.96 9.29 -25.65
N SER A 367 0.51 10.56 -25.55
CA SER A 367 1.23 11.70 -26.16
C SER A 367 2.58 12.03 -25.50
N GLU A 368 2.85 11.51 -24.29
CA GLU A 368 4.17 11.61 -23.65
C GLU A 368 5.18 10.55 -24.13
N ALA A 369 4.74 9.53 -24.88
CA ALA A 369 5.59 8.42 -25.32
C ALA A 369 6.19 8.61 -26.73
N SER A 370 6.01 9.79 -27.34
CA SER A 370 6.48 10.14 -28.70
C SER A 370 7.47 11.29 -28.70
#